data_AF-A0A2D4GXV7-F1
#
_entry.id   AF-A0A2D4GXV7-F1
#
_cell.length_a   1.000
_cell.length_b   1.000
_cell.length_c   1.000
_cell.angle_alpha   90.00
_cell.angle_beta   90.00
_cell.angle_gamma   90.00
#
_symmetry.space_group_name_H-M   'P 1'
#
loop_
_entity.id
_entity.type
_entity.pdbx_description
1 polymer ?
#
loop_
_entity_poly.entity_id
_entity_poly.type
_entity_poly.pdbx_seq_one_letter_code
_entity_poly.pdbx_strand_id
1 'polypeptide(L)'
;NFAVWSPKRDLIALANKVGEVLLHRLANFQRVWSLPPNESTGKEVSALAWRPDGKILAFGLADTKKVILCDVEKPESLHSFSVSVPLTFMYWMEVTEENSVLTSFYNAEDESSLLLPKLPALPKNYSTTAKIFSEEKSDEIMKLMGDVRLNALVLGGIDGFIEIYAYGMYKIATITGVTGSCLALCLSSDLKSLSVVTEVDNGPDTDSEITYFQMDTSLLSTYLPEVTRMARKFTHISTLLQY
;
A
#
# COMPACT_ATOMS: atom_id res chain seq x y z
N ASN A 1 -10.03 11.10 12.24
CA ASN A 1 -10.05 9.75 12.83
C ASN A 1 -10.47 8.79 11.75
N PHE A 2 -9.64 7.81 11.45
CA PHE A 2 -9.88 6.82 10.40
C PHE A 2 -10.02 5.45 11.05
N ALA A 3 -10.85 4.59 10.45
CA ALA A 3 -11.08 3.23 10.93
C ALA A 3 -11.32 2.30 9.74
N VAL A 4 -10.60 1.18 9.66
CA VAL A 4 -10.77 0.20 8.57
C VAL A 4 -10.64 -1.22 9.12
N TRP A 5 -11.60 -2.07 8.76
CA TRP A 5 -11.60 -3.49 9.10
C TRP A 5 -10.58 -4.27 8.25
N SER A 6 -9.97 -5.28 8.87
CA SER A 6 -9.17 -6.25 8.15
C SER A 6 -10.06 -7.07 7.20
N PRO A 7 -9.63 -7.32 5.95
CA PRO A 7 -10.43 -8.08 4.99
C PRO A 7 -10.53 -9.57 5.31
N LYS A 8 -9.61 -10.11 6.13
CA LYS A 8 -9.50 -11.57 6.39
C LYS A 8 -9.50 -11.98 7.87
N ARG A 9 -9.36 -11.02 8.80
CA ARG A 9 -9.19 -11.29 10.24
C ARG A 9 -10.19 -10.49 11.06
N ASP A 10 -10.40 -10.88 12.31
CA ASP A 10 -11.27 -10.19 13.28
C ASP A 10 -10.59 -8.94 13.89
N LEU A 11 -9.99 -8.11 13.04
CA LEU A 11 -9.15 -6.98 13.42
C LEU A 11 -9.68 -5.67 12.83
N ILE A 12 -9.53 -4.58 13.58
CA ILE A 12 -9.81 -3.21 13.14
C ILE A 12 -8.59 -2.32 13.38
N ALA A 13 -8.16 -1.61 12.34
CA ALA A 13 -7.15 -0.57 12.42
C ALA A 13 -7.81 0.79 12.64
N LEU A 14 -7.25 1.60 13.53
CA LEU A 14 -7.74 2.92 13.89
C LEU A 14 -6.59 3.92 13.87
N ALA A 15 -6.86 5.16 13.44
CA ALA A 15 -5.94 6.28 13.59
C ALA A 15 -6.60 7.37 14.43
N ASN A 16 -5.95 7.76 15.53
CA ASN A 16 -6.45 8.79 16.44
C ASN A 16 -5.94 10.19 16.05
N LYS A 17 -6.52 11.23 16.67
CA LYS A 17 -6.15 12.64 16.41
C LYS A 17 -4.72 12.99 16.83
N VAL A 18 -4.06 12.14 17.61
CA VAL A 18 -2.68 12.35 18.09
C VAL A 18 -1.66 11.77 17.09
N GLY A 19 -2.12 11.06 16.05
CA GLY A 19 -1.25 10.43 15.05
C GLY A 19 -0.85 9.00 15.36
N GLU A 20 -1.39 8.41 16.42
CA GLU A 20 -1.11 7.03 16.78
C GLU A 20 -2.03 6.08 15.98
N VAL A 21 -1.41 5.07 15.39
CA VAL A 21 -2.11 3.97 14.69
C VAL A 21 -2.29 2.82 15.67
N LEU A 22 -3.51 2.33 15.78
CA LEU A 22 -3.91 1.32 16.76
C LEU A 22 -4.51 0.13 16.03
N LEU A 23 -4.22 -1.07 16.53
CA LEU A 23 -4.86 -2.28 16.06
C LEU A 23 -5.62 -2.94 17.21
N HIS A 24 -6.90 -3.23 17.00
CA HIS A 24 -7.76 -3.89 17.97
C HIS A 24 -8.35 -5.17 17.41
N ARG A 25 -8.60 -6.14 18.29
CA ARG A 25 -9.36 -7.34 18.01
C ARG A 25 -10.82 -7.10 18.31
N LEU A 26 -11.72 -7.67 17.50
CA LEU A 26 -13.16 -7.52 17.67
C LEU A 26 -13.63 -8.04 19.04
N ALA A 27 -13.13 -9.20 19.47
CA ALA A 27 -13.45 -9.78 20.77
C ALA A 27 -13.03 -8.83 21.89
N ASN A 28 -14.01 -8.28 22.61
CA ASN A 28 -13.85 -7.33 23.73
C ASN A 28 -13.09 -6.04 23.39
N PHE A 29 -12.97 -5.71 22.10
CA PHE A 29 -12.20 -4.55 21.63
C PHE A 29 -10.78 -4.49 22.23
N GLN A 30 -10.13 -5.65 22.35
CA GLN A 30 -8.81 -5.76 22.96
C GLN A 30 -7.75 -5.12 22.04
N ARG A 31 -6.92 -4.23 22.59
CA ARG A 31 -5.78 -3.67 21.85
C ARG A 31 -4.73 -4.75 21.60
N VAL A 32 -4.39 -4.97 20.32
CA VAL A 32 -3.32 -5.87 19.88
C VAL A 32 -1.99 -5.14 19.98
N TRP A 33 -1.89 -3.95 19.39
CA TRP A 33 -0.73 -3.07 19.52
C TRP A 33 -1.09 -1.62 19.23
N SER A 34 -0.15 -0.73 19.55
CA SER A 34 -0.18 0.70 19.25
C SER A 34 1.16 1.16 18.67
N LEU A 35 1.09 1.94 17.60
CA LEU A 35 2.24 2.55 16.95
C LEU A 35 2.16 4.08 17.13
N PRO A 36 2.86 4.64 18.14
CA PRO A 36 2.84 6.06 18.39
C PRO A 36 3.59 6.84 17.31
N PRO A 37 3.27 8.12 17.11
CA PRO A 37 4.03 9.00 16.23
C PRO A 37 5.47 9.13 16.75
N ASN A 38 6.44 9.13 15.84
CA ASN A 38 7.84 9.38 16.14
C ASN A 38 8.47 10.23 15.02
N GLU A 39 9.74 10.64 15.17
CA GLU A 39 10.40 11.51 14.19
C GLU A 39 10.44 10.92 12.76
N SER A 40 10.43 9.59 12.63
CA SER A 40 10.44 8.91 11.32
C SER A 40 9.04 8.75 10.70
N THR A 41 7.99 8.64 11.53
CA THR A 41 6.60 8.36 11.14
C THR A 41 5.67 9.58 11.16
N GLY A 42 6.12 10.79 11.52
CA GLY A 42 5.22 11.96 11.53
C GLY A 42 4.06 11.84 12.53
N LYS A 43 3.10 12.78 12.46
CA LYS A 43 1.98 12.94 13.41
C LYS A 43 0.60 12.98 12.76
N GLU A 44 0.50 13.24 11.46
CA GLU A 44 -0.79 13.47 10.81
C GLU A 44 -1.18 12.30 9.90
N VAL A 45 -1.74 11.23 10.48
CA VAL A 45 -2.26 10.09 9.71
C VAL A 45 -3.50 10.52 8.93
N SER A 46 -3.44 10.42 7.61
CA SER A 46 -4.49 10.90 6.69
C SER A 46 -5.26 9.79 5.98
N ALA A 47 -4.72 8.57 5.92
CA ALA A 47 -5.40 7.43 5.30
C ALA A 47 -4.89 6.10 5.86
N LEU A 48 -5.74 5.07 5.78
CA LEU A 48 -5.45 3.70 6.17
C LEU A 48 -5.91 2.75 5.05
N ALA A 49 -5.10 1.74 4.72
CA ALA A 49 -5.47 0.71 3.77
C ALA A 49 -4.89 -0.65 4.16
N TRP A 50 -5.75 -1.67 4.20
CA TRP A 50 -5.32 -3.05 4.44
C TRP A 50 -4.90 -3.70 3.14
N ARG A 51 -3.76 -4.38 3.13
CA ARG A 51 -3.46 -5.30 2.03
C ARG A 51 -4.50 -6.42 1.99
N PRO A 52 -4.95 -6.88 0.80
CA PRO A 52 -5.99 -7.90 0.68
C PRO A 52 -5.72 -9.21 1.42
N ASP A 53 -4.45 -9.56 1.65
CA ASP A 53 -4.06 -10.75 2.43
C ASP A 53 -4.22 -10.58 3.96
N GLY A 54 -4.48 -9.37 4.44
CA GLY A 54 -4.65 -9.04 5.86
C GLY A 54 -3.36 -9.11 6.69
N LYS A 55 -2.18 -9.20 6.06
CA LYS A 55 -0.89 -9.32 6.76
C LYS A 55 -0.16 -7.98 6.88
N ILE A 56 -0.48 -7.02 6.03
CA ILE A 56 0.15 -5.70 5.97
C ILE A 56 -0.92 -4.62 6.08
N LEU A 57 -0.61 -3.58 6.85
CA LEU A 57 -1.39 -2.35 6.92
C LEU A 57 -0.54 -1.21 6.35
N ALA A 58 -1.13 -0.44 5.44
CA ALA A 58 -0.56 0.81 4.96
C ALA A 58 -1.24 2.00 5.64
N PHE A 59 -0.47 3.03 5.93
CA PHE A 59 -1.00 4.32 6.37
C PHE A 59 -0.22 5.49 5.76
N GLY A 60 -0.96 6.53 5.40
CA GLY A 60 -0.45 7.76 4.81
C GLY A 60 -0.28 8.85 5.86
N LEU A 61 0.76 9.67 5.71
CA LEU A 61 1.12 10.76 6.61
C LEU A 61 1.13 12.07 5.84
N ALA A 62 0.24 12.99 6.19
CA ALA A 62 0.07 14.26 5.49
C ALA A 62 1.25 15.21 5.72
N ASP A 63 1.76 15.27 6.95
CA ASP A 63 2.82 16.19 7.38
C ASP A 63 4.19 15.86 6.75
N THR A 64 4.54 14.58 6.72
CA THR A 64 5.81 14.09 6.18
C THR A 64 5.72 13.65 4.73
N LYS A 65 4.50 13.60 4.17
CA LYS A 65 4.21 13.10 2.81
C LYS A 65 4.80 11.71 2.58
N LYS A 66 4.58 10.81 3.53
CA LYS A 66 5.07 9.43 3.49
C LYS A 66 3.95 8.43 3.56
N VAL A 67 4.19 7.28 2.95
CA VAL A 67 3.41 6.07 3.15
C VAL A 67 4.26 5.09 3.92
N ILE A 68 3.66 4.46 4.92
CA ILE A 68 4.31 3.45 5.75
C ILE A 68 3.54 2.14 5.63
N LEU A 69 4.27 1.06 5.38
CA LEU A 69 3.79 -0.30 5.40
C LEU A 69 4.27 -0.96 6.69
N CYS A 70 3.34 -1.39 7.54
CA CYS A 70 3.66 -2.06 8.80
C CYS A 70 3.12 -3.49 8.84
N ASP A 71 3.77 -4.29 9.66
CA ASP A 71 3.29 -5.62 10.01
C ASP A 71 2.04 -5.51 10.91
N VAL A 72 1.07 -6.38 10.68
CA VAL A 72 -0.14 -6.51 11.49
C VAL A 72 0.12 -7.28 12.80
N GLU A 73 1.13 -8.14 12.84
CA GLU A 73 1.51 -8.98 13.99
C GLU A 73 2.51 -8.29 14.92
N LYS A 74 3.32 -7.36 14.39
CA LYS A 74 4.31 -6.59 15.16
C LYS A 74 4.14 -5.09 14.88
N PRO A 75 4.22 -4.19 15.88
CA PRO A 75 4.15 -2.76 15.68
C PRO A 75 5.45 -2.20 15.09
N GLU A 76 5.83 -2.67 13.91
CA GLU A 76 7.07 -2.32 13.23
C GLU A 76 6.81 -1.88 11.80
N SER A 77 7.45 -0.77 11.40
CA SER A 77 7.51 -0.35 10.01
C SER A 77 8.39 -1.32 9.23
N LEU A 78 7.81 -1.96 8.23
CA LEU A 78 8.54 -2.80 7.29
C LEU A 78 9.15 -1.91 6.22
N HIS A 79 8.34 -1.08 5.56
CA HIS A 79 8.78 -0.26 4.44
C HIS A 79 8.16 1.14 4.51
N SER A 80 8.85 2.12 3.95
CA SER A 80 8.31 3.46 3.77
C SER A 80 8.82 4.09 2.49
N PHE A 81 7.99 4.94 1.90
CA PHE A 81 8.34 5.74 0.73
C PHE A 81 7.66 7.10 0.81
N SER A 82 8.27 8.09 0.16
CA SER A 82 7.74 9.46 0.10
C SER A 82 6.89 9.67 -1.15
N VAL A 83 5.88 10.52 -1.04
CA VAL A 83 5.02 11.01 -2.13
C VAL A 83 5.17 12.53 -2.29
N SER A 84 4.75 13.08 -3.43
CA SER A 84 4.92 14.51 -3.73
C SER A 84 3.93 15.42 -2.98
N VAL A 85 2.74 14.91 -2.69
CA VAL A 85 1.65 15.66 -2.05
C VAL A 85 1.07 14.90 -0.85
N PRO A 86 0.41 15.61 0.10
CA PRO A 86 -0.34 14.95 1.17
C PRO A 86 -1.45 14.06 0.61
N LEU A 87 -1.55 12.85 1.16
CA LEU A 87 -2.59 11.90 0.79
C LEU A 87 -3.90 12.19 1.51
N THR A 88 -5.00 11.93 0.83
CA THR A 88 -6.38 12.10 1.33
C THR A 88 -7.12 10.77 1.34
N PHE A 89 -6.74 9.81 0.49
CA PHE A 89 -7.37 8.50 0.42
C PHE A 89 -6.38 7.41 -0.02
N MET A 90 -6.63 6.17 0.42
CA MET A 90 -5.85 5.00 0.01
C MET A 90 -6.78 3.81 -0.22
N TYR A 91 -6.55 3.06 -1.29
CA TYR A 91 -7.30 1.86 -1.62
C TYR A 91 -6.35 0.74 -2.04
N TRP A 92 -6.44 -0.43 -1.42
CA TRP A 92 -5.59 -1.57 -1.77
C TRP A 92 -6.44 -2.73 -2.24
N MET A 93 -6.17 -3.20 -3.46
CA MET A 93 -6.91 -4.28 -4.11
C MET A 93 -5.98 -5.38 -4.62
N GLU A 94 -6.57 -6.53 -4.93
CA GLU A 94 -5.91 -7.69 -5.53
C GLU A 94 -6.63 -8.09 -6.82
N VAL A 95 -5.88 -8.46 -7.85
CA VAL A 95 -6.42 -8.85 -9.15
C VAL A 95 -7.04 -10.24 -9.05
N THR A 96 -8.31 -10.35 -9.43
CA THR A 96 -9.05 -11.62 -9.37
C THR A 96 -9.05 -12.39 -10.69
N GLU A 97 -8.64 -11.77 -11.80
CA GLU A 97 -8.53 -12.47 -13.09
C GLU A 97 -7.53 -13.62 -13.01
N GLU A 98 -7.91 -14.76 -13.58
CA GLU A 98 -7.07 -15.93 -13.71
C GLU A 98 -6.71 -16.13 -15.17
N ASN A 99 -5.41 -16.27 -15.46
CA ASN A 99 -4.88 -16.50 -16.80
C ASN A 99 -3.86 -17.63 -16.71
N SER A 100 -3.89 -18.59 -17.63
CA SER A 100 -2.94 -19.71 -17.65
C SER A 100 -1.48 -19.24 -17.69
N VAL A 101 -1.20 -18.11 -18.35
CA VAL A 101 0.13 -17.48 -18.37
C VAL A 101 0.52 -17.00 -16.97
N LEU A 102 -0.41 -16.38 -16.24
CA LEU A 102 -0.19 -15.95 -14.85
C LEU A 102 0.09 -17.15 -13.95
N THR A 103 -0.69 -18.23 -14.05
CA THR A 103 -0.47 -19.45 -13.27
C THR A 103 0.92 -20.04 -13.52
N SER A 104 1.34 -20.09 -14.79
CA SER A 104 2.70 -20.56 -15.14
C SER A 104 3.79 -19.66 -14.55
N PHE A 105 3.58 -18.34 -14.55
CA PHE A 105 4.50 -17.38 -13.95
C PHE A 105 4.57 -17.52 -12.43
N TYR A 106 3.43 -17.72 -11.76
CA TYR A 106 3.38 -17.90 -10.31
C TYR A 106 4.20 -19.12 -9.87
N ASN A 107 4.07 -20.24 -10.59
CA ASN A 107 4.86 -21.43 -10.34
C ASN A 107 6.36 -21.21 -10.57
N ALA A 108 6.73 -20.54 -11.67
CA ALA A 108 8.13 -20.27 -11.99
C ALA A 108 8.81 -19.31 -10.98
N GLU A 109 8.06 -18.33 -10.46
CA GLU A 109 8.60 -17.40 -9.45
C GLU A 109 8.88 -18.13 -8.13
N ASP A 110 7.99 -19.04 -7.72
CA ASP A 110 8.16 -19.86 -6.53
C ASP A 110 9.41 -20.76 -6.64
N GLU A 111 9.60 -21.43 -7.78
CA GLU A 111 10.81 -22.21 -8.07
C GLU A 111 12.10 -21.38 -8.00
N SER A 112 12.09 -20.18 -8.57
CA SER A 112 13.28 -19.32 -8.59
C SER A 112 13.73 -18.91 -7.18
N SER A 113 12.78 -18.72 -6.26
CA SER A 113 13.05 -18.37 -4.86
C SER A 113 13.72 -19.49 -4.07
N LEU A 114 13.49 -20.75 -4.49
CA LEU A 114 14.09 -21.94 -3.89
C LEU A 114 15.53 -22.18 -4.36
N LEU A 115 15.86 -21.73 -5.58
CA LEU A 115 17.18 -21.93 -6.18
C LEU A 115 18.20 -20.84 -5.81
N LEU A 116 17.72 -19.63 -5.51
CA LEU A 116 18.60 -18.52 -5.15
C LEU A 116 19.03 -18.61 -3.67
N PRO A 117 20.30 -18.30 -3.35
CA PRO A 117 20.73 -18.26 -1.96
C PRO A 117 19.96 -17.17 -1.21
N LYS A 118 19.56 -17.46 0.03
CA LYS A 118 18.95 -16.45 0.90
C LYS A 118 19.97 -15.36 1.20
N LEU A 119 19.49 -14.11 1.24
CA LEU A 119 20.33 -12.96 1.59
C LEU A 119 20.89 -13.16 3.02
N PRO A 120 22.19 -12.87 3.25
CA PRO A 120 22.76 -12.88 4.58
C PRO A 120 22.05 -11.87 5.49
N ALA A 121 22.17 -12.09 6.79
CA ALA A 121 21.64 -11.16 7.77
C ALA A 121 22.53 -9.94 7.98
N LEU A 122 21.93 -8.76 8.08
CA LEU A 122 22.61 -7.54 8.48
C LEU A 122 22.57 -7.33 10.01
N PRO A 123 23.67 -6.86 10.64
CA PRO A 123 23.69 -6.47 12.05
C PRO A 123 22.71 -5.32 12.35
N LYS A 124 22.10 -5.33 13.55
CA LYS A 124 21.00 -4.42 13.98
C LYS A 124 21.30 -2.91 13.94
N ASN A 125 22.56 -2.49 13.78
CA ASN A 125 23.01 -1.11 14.03
C ASN A 125 23.02 -0.18 12.79
N TYR A 126 22.72 -0.67 11.59
CA TYR A 126 22.96 0.11 10.36
C TYR A 126 21.71 0.52 9.56
N SER A 127 20.52 0.00 9.87
CA SER A 127 19.32 0.33 9.09
C SER A 127 18.51 1.48 9.69
N THR A 128 18.51 2.62 9.00
CA THR A 128 17.78 3.83 9.39
C THR A 128 16.37 3.91 8.80
N THR A 129 16.04 3.09 7.79
CA THR A 129 14.77 3.20 7.04
C THR A 129 13.97 1.91 6.96
N ALA A 130 14.57 0.74 7.19
CA ALA A 130 13.92 -0.56 7.00
C ALA A 130 14.64 -1.65 7.82
N LYS A 131 14.19 -1.96 9.04
CA LYS A 131 14.80 -3.00 9.91
C LYS A 131 14.68 -4.44 9.36
N ILE A 132 14.21 -4.61 8.13
CA ILE A 132 13.74 -5.86 7.53
C ILE A 132 14.87 -6.89 7.28
N PHE A 133 16.13 -6.44 7.22
CA PHE A 133 17.25 -7.28 6.75
C PHE A 133 18.07 -7.95 7.86
N SER A 134 17.64 -7.91 9.12
CA SER A 134 18.34 -8.67 10.18
C SER A 134 17.99 -10.15 10.16
N GLU A 135 18.84 -11.02 10.71
CA GLU A 135 18.70 -12.50 10.64
C GLU A 135 17.35 -13.00 11.16
N GLU A 136 16.89 -12.40 12.26
CA GLU A 136 15.61 -12.68 12.92
C GLU A 136 14.39 -12.25 12.08
N LYS A 137 14.60 -11.59 10.92
CA LYS A 137 13.58 -10.87 10.13
C LYS A 137 13.54 -11.25 8.65
N SER A 138 14.24 -12.29 8.21
CA SER A 138 14.16 -12.76 6.81
C SER A 138 12.72 -13.09 6.36
N ASP A 139 11.87 -13.54 7.27
CA ASP A 139 10.44 -13.74 7.06
C ASP A 139 9.68 -12.42 6.76
N GLU A 140 10.17 -11.28 7.24
CA GLU A 140 9.56 -9.97 7.03
C GLU A 140 9.71 -9.50 5.57
N ILE A 141 10.81 -9.86 4.90
CA ILE A 141 11.00 -9.61 3.46
C ILE A 141 9.99 -10.43 2.66
N MET A 142 9.87 -11.72 2.98
CA MET A 142 8.89 -12.60 2.30
C MET A 142 7.46 -12.13 2.55
N LYS A 143 7.17 -11.63 3.75
CA LYS A 143 5.88 -11.04 4.09
C LYS A 143 5.61 -9.76 3.30
N LEU A 144 6.61 -8.89 3.14
CA LEU A 144 6.50 -7.68 2.34
C LEU A 144 6.26 -7.99 0.86
N MET A 145 7.04 -8.91 0.29
CA MET A 145 6.87 -9.39 -1.09
C MET A 145 5.48 -9.99 -1.31
N GLY A 146 4.94 -10.72 -0.32
CA GLY A 146 3.59 -11.29 -0.37
C GLY A 146 3.40 -12.31 -1.50
N ASP A 147 2.14 -12.62 -1.77
CA ASP A 147 1.74 -13.48 -2.89
C ASP A 147 2.26 -12.92 -4.23
N VAL A 148 2.51 -13.80 -5.20
CA VAL A 148 2.89 -13.45 -6.57
C VAL A 148 1.71 -12.79 -7.29
N ARG A 149 0.47 -13.08 -6.89
CA ARG A 149 -0.73 -12.41 -7.42
C ARG A 149 -0.62 -10.89 -7.28
N LEU A 150 -0.85 -10.18 -8.38
CA LEU A 150 -0.73 -8.73 -8.41
C LEU A 150 -1.76 -8.10 -7.47
N ASN A 151 -1.27 -7.32 -6.54
CA ASN A 151 -2.07 -6.40 -5.73
C ASN A 151 -1.54 -4.98 -5.93
N ALA A 152 -2.42 -3.99 -5.85
CA ALA A 152 -2.11 -2.60 -6.14
C ALA A 152 -2.65 -1.71 -5.04
N LEU A 153 -1.77 -0.86 -4.51
CA LEU A 153 -2.10 0.22 -3.60
C LEU A 153 -2.28 1.50 -4.42
N VAL A 154 -3.52 1.98 -4.50
CA VAL A 154 -3.89 3.23 -5.16
C VAL A 154 -3.88 4.33 -4.11
N LEU A 155 -3.14 5.39 -4.39
CA LEU A 155 -3.00 6.56 -3.55
C LEU A 155 -3.76 7.73 -4.18
N GLY A 156 -4.54 8.44 -3.38
CA GLY A 156 -5.22 9.67 -3.76
C GLY A 156 -4.78 10.80 -2.84
N GLY A 157 -4.55 11.98 -3.40
CA GLY A 157 -4.19 13.18 -2.66
C GLY A 157 -5.00 14.40 -3.09
N ILE A 158 -4.50 15.55 -2.68
CA ILE A 158 -4.98 16.86 -3.14
C ILE A 158 -4.63 17.08 -4.62
N ASP A 159 -5.30 18.06 -5.24
CA ASP A 159 -5.05 18.49 -6.62
C ASP A 159 -5.12 17.36 -7.67
N GLY A 160 -6.01 16.38 -7.45
CA GLY A 160 -6.21 15.24 -8.33
C GLY A 160 -5.03 14.29 -8.42
N PHE A 161 -4.09 14.35 -7.47
CA PHE A 161 -2.96 13.44 -7.42
C PHE A 161 -3.43 12.00 -7.23
N ILE A 162 -3.08 11.14 -8.19
CA ILE A 162 -3.36 9.71 -8.12
C ILE A 162 -2.13 8.93 -8.57
N GLU A 163 -1.69 7.97 -7.76
CA GLU A 163 -0.61 7.06 -8.11
C GLU A 163 -0.99 5.61 -7.79
N ILE A 164 -0.50 4.67 -8.60
CA ILE A 164 -0.73 3.24 -8.42
C ILE A 164 0.60 2.56 -8.14
N TYR A 165 0.67 1.89 -6.99
CA TYR A 165 1.84 1.15 -6.52
C TYR A 165 1.56 -0.36 -6.52
N ALA A 166 2.21 -1.10 -7.40
CA ALA A 166 2.20 -2.55 -7.39
C ALA A 166 2.91 -3.08 -6.13
N TYR A 167 2.26 -4.05 -5.47
CA TYR A 167 2.67 -4.64 -4.18
C TYR A 167 2.85 -3.60 -3.05
N GLY A 168 2.34 -2.37 -3.24
CA GLY A 168 2.60 -1.25 -2.33
C GLY A 168 4.02 -0.71 -2.35
N MET A 169 4.86 -1.12 -3.31
CA MET A 169 6.30 -0.78 -3.34
C MET A 169 6.74 -0.14 -4.65
N TYR A 170 6.28 -0.65 -5.79
CA TYR A 170 6.73 -0.18 -7.10
C TYR A 170 5.66 0.65 -7.79
N LYS A 171 5.95 1.93 -8.05
CA LYS A 171 5.02 2.81 -8.76
C LYS A 171 4.90 2.39 -10.23
N ILE A 172 3.70 1.99 -10.64
CA ILE A 172 3.40 1.55 -12.02
C ILE A 172 2.64 2.61 -12.83
N ALA A 173 1.96 3.55 -12.18
CA ALA A 173 1.26 4.63 -12.87
C ALA A 173 1.16 5.89 -12.01
N THR A 174 1.18 7.04 -12.69
CA THR A 174 0.74 8.33 -12.15
C THR A 174 -0.36 8.83 -13.07
N ILE A 175 -1.53 9.12 -12.51
CA ILE A 175 -2.69 9.58 -13.26
C ILE A 175 -2.86 11.08 -13.02
N THR A 176 -3.13 11.81 -14.09
CA THR A 176 -3.27 13.27 -14.10
C THR A 176 -4.57 13.66 -14.80
N GLY A 177 -5.00 14.92 -14.64
CA GLY A 177 -6.23 15.42 -15.28
C GLY A 177 -7.50 15.28 -14.42
N VAL A 178 -7.36 14.88 -13.16
CA VAL A 178 -8.42 15.00 -12.15
C VAL A 178 -8.26 16.35 -11.44
N THR A 179 -9.38 16.94 -11.06
CA THR A 179 -9.41 18.17 -10.26
C THR A 179 -9.97 17.90 -8.87
N GLY A 180 -9.51 18.67 -7.88
CA GLY A 180 -10.00 18.57 -6.50
C GLY A 180 -9.28 17.53 -5.65
N SER A 181 -9.76 17.38 -4.41
CA SER A 181 -9.22 16.46 -3.42
C SER A 181 -9.84 15.07 -3.56
N CYS A 182 -9.03 14.01 -3.58
CA CYS A 182 -9.55 12.64 -3.70
C CYS A 182 -10.31 12.23 -2.43
N LEU A 183 -11.60 11.91 -2.56
CA LEU A 183 -12.45 11.42 -1.48
C LEU A 183 -12.61 9.90 -1.48
N ALA A 184 -12.63 9.27 -2.66
CA ALA A 184 -12.73 7.83 -2.80
C ALA A 184 -12.05 7.35 -4.07
N LEU A 185 -11.43 6.18 -3.98
CA LEU A 185 -10.77 5.49 -5.09
C LEU A 185 -11.21 4.04 -5.12
N CYS A 186 -11.46 3.51 -6.32
CA CYS A 186 -11.78 2.11 -6.54
C CYS A 186 -11.21 1.67 -7.90
N LEU A 187 -10.12 0.91 -7.86
CA LEU A 187 -9.55 0.23 -9.03
C LEU A 187 -10.24 -1.12 -9.18
N SER A 188 -10.77 -1.41 -10.37
CA SER A 188 -11.48 -2.66 -10.62
C SER A 188 -10.57 -3.88 -10.51
N SER A 189 -11.10 -5.01 -10.05
CA SER A 189 -10.31 -6.24 -9.84
C SER A 189 -9.86 -6.92 -11.14
N ASP A 190 -10.39 -6.47 -12.27
CA ASP A 190 -9.95 -6.82 -13.64
C ASP A 190 -9.05 -5.75 -14.26
N LEU A 191 -8.69 -4.70 -13.51
CA LEU A 191 -7.88 -3.55 -13.90
C LEU A 191 -8.40 -2.75 -15.11
N LYS A 192 -9.64 -2.93 -15.55
CA LYS A 192 -10.17 -2.22 -16.73
C LYS A 192 -10.55 -0.77 -16.45
N SER A 193 -10.92 -0.43 -15.22
CA SER A 193 -11.27 0.94 -14.89
C SER A 193 -10.87 1.36 -13.48
N LEU A 194 -10.56 2.65 -13.34
CA LEU A 194 -10.40 3.31 -12.05
C LEU A 194 -11.55 4.31 -11.85
N SER A 195 -12.35 4.10 -10.80
CA SER A 195 -13.36 5.05 -10.35
C SER A 195 -12.77 5.99 -9.30
N VAL A 196 -13.01 7.28 -9.45
CA VAL A 196 -12.49 8.35 -8.59
C VAL A 196 -13.64 9.27 -8.21
N VAL A 197 -13.78 9.58 -6.92
CA VAL A 197 -14.64 10.64 -6.43
C VAL A 197 -13.75 11.75 -5.86
N THR A 198 -13.93 12.98 -6.31
CA THR A 198 -13.20 14.13 -5.79
C THR A 198 -14.13 15.24 -5.31
N GLU A 199 -13.61 16.06 -4.40
CA GLU A 199 -14.24 17.29 -3.94
C GLU A 199 -13.46 18.49 -4.46
N VAL A 200 -14.14 19.37 -5.18
CA VAL A 200 -13.58 20.63 -5.67
C VAL A 200 -14.12 21.76 -4.80
N ASP A 201 -13.23 22.43 -4.07
CA ASP A 201 -13.55 23.64 -3.33
C ASP A 201 -13.54 24.83 -4.31
N ASN A 202 -14.72 25.43 -4.52
CA ASN A 202 -14.92 26.54 -5.44
C ASN A 202 -14.71 27.93 -4.79
N GLY A 203 -14.34 27.96 -3.50
CA GLY A 203 -14.09 29.17 -2.73
C GLY A 203 -15.08 29.40 -1.59
N PRO A 204 -14.85 30.43 -0.76
CA PRO A 204 -15.49 30.58 0.56
C PRO A 204 -17.01 30.85 0.53
N ASP A 205 -17.54 31.32 -0.61
CA ASP A 205 -18.96 31.70 -0.77
C ASP A 205 -19.77 30.66 -1.58
N THR A 206 -19.14 29.54 -1.95
CA THR A 206 -19.74 28.50 -2.81
C THR A 206 -19.57 27.13 -2.16
N ASP A 207 -20.63 26.31 -2.20
CA ASP A 207 -20.54 24.93 -1.73
C ASP A 207 -19.52 24.13 -2.54
N SER A 208 -18.80 23.23 -1.87
CA SER A 208 -17.92 22.26 -2.52
C SER A 208 -18.70 21.39 -3.50
N GLU A 209 -18.11 21.12 -4.66
CA GLU A 209 -18.69 20.23 -5.67
C GLU A 209 -18.07 18.84 -5.60
N ILE A 210 -18.89 17.81 -5.45
CA ILE A 210 -18.46 16.41 -5.54
C ILE A 210 -18.57 15.96 -7.00
N THR A 211 -17.45 15.51 -7.56
CA THR A 211 -17.38 15.03 -8.95
C THR A 211 -16.96 13.56 -9.00
N TYR A 212 -17.48 12.83 -9.99
CA TYR A 212 -17.15 11.44 -10.24
C TYR A 212 -16.44 11.32 -11.59
N PHE A 213 -15.32 10.61 -11.59
CA PHE A 213 -14.57 10.23 -12.79
C PHE A 213 -14.48 8.72 -12.89
N GLN A 214 -14.62 8.21 -14.12
CA GLN A 214 -14.26 6.85 -14.45
C GLN A 214 -13.20 6.89 -15.54
N MET A 215 -12.05 6.31 -15.25
CA MET A 215 -10.90 6.29 -16.13
C MET A 215 -10.71 4.91 -16.71
N ASP A 216 -10.31 4.87 -17.98
CA ASP A 216 -9.92 3.64 -18.65
C ASP A 216 -8.49 3.25 -18.24
N THR A 217 -8.36 2.09 -17.60
CA THR A 217 -7.06 1.48 -17.25
C THR A 217 -6.86 0.16 -18.00
N SER A 218 -7.58 -0.08 -19.10
CA SER A 218 -7.55 -1.30 -19.92
C SER A 218 -6.15 -1.73 -20.37
N LEU A 219 -5.18 -0.81 -20.47
CA LEU A 219 -3.79 -1.15 -20.73
C LEU A 219 -3.20 -2.07 -19.64
N LEU A 220 -3.50 -1.80 -18.36
CA LEU A 220 -3.07 -2.63 -17.23
C LEU A 220 -3.73 -4.02 -17.27
N SER A 221 -4.99 -4.09 -17.70
CA SER A 221 -5.71 -5.35 -17.89
C SER A 221 -5.15 -6.17 -19.06
N THR A 222 -4.93 -5.52 -20.21
CA THR A 222 -4.45 -6.17 -21.44
C THR A 222 -3.06 -6.77 -21.27
N TYR A 223 -2.17 -6.08 -20.58
CA TYR A 223 -0.79 -6.51 -20.32
C TYR A 223 -0.58 -6.99 -18.87
N LEU A 224 -1.63 -7.55 -18.25
CA LEU A 224 -1.60 -7.98 -16.86
C LEU A 224 -0.43 -8.95 -16.56
N PRO A 225 -0.14 -9.99 -17.36
CA PRO A 225 1.01 -10.86 -17.11
C PRO A 225 2.36 -10.14 -17.12
N GLU A 226 2.57 -9.26 -18.09
CA GLU A 226 3.80 -8.49 -18.27
C GLU A 226 3.99 -7.49 -17.13
N VAL A 227 2.94 -6.74 -16.79
CA VAL A 227 2.94 -5.77 -15.68
C VAL A 227 3.21 -6.49 -14.36
N THR A 228 2.57 -7.65 -14.14
CA THR A 228 2.78 -8.47 -12.92
C THR A 228 4.25 -8.90 -12.81
N ARG A 229 4.81 -9.48 -13.87
CA ARG A 229 6.19 -9.95 -13.89
C ARG A 229 7.19 -8.80 -13.73
N MET A 230 6.97 -7.70 -14.46
CA MET A 230 7.79 -6.49 -14.37
C MET A 230 7.79 -5.95 -12.94
N ALA A 231 6.61 -5.68 -12.39
CA ALA A 231 6.46 -5.15 -11.04
C ALA A 231 7.14 -6.06 -10.01
N ARG A 232 6.94 -7.39 -10.09
CA ARG A 232 7.58 -8.34 -9.17
C ARG A 232 9.10 -8.23 -9.18
N LYS A 233 9.72 -8.19 -10.36
CA LYS A 233 11.18 -8.05 -10.49
C LYS A 233 11.67 -6.69 -10.01
N PHE A 234 10.96 -5.59 -10.30
CA PHE A 234 11.32 -4.28 -9.78
C PHE A 234 11.19 -4.20 -8.26
N THR A 235 10.19 -4.86 -7.65
CA THR A 235 10.08 -4.96 -6.20
C THR A 235 11.26 -5.73 -5.61
N HIS A 236 11.68 -6.84 -6.22
CA HIS A 236 12.91 -7.54 -5.81
C HIS A 236 14.15 -6.66 -5.92
N ILE A 237 14.34 -5.95 -7.03
CA ILE A 237 15.47 -5.04 -7.23
C ILE A 237 15.45 -3.91 -6.19
N SER A 238 14.29 -3.31 -5.93
CA SER A 238 14.15 -2.24 -4.94
C SER A 238 14.50 -2.74 -3.53
N THR A 239 14.08 -3.94 -3.18
CA THR A 239 14.43 -4.57 -1.90
C THR A 239 15.94 -4.83 -1.82
N LEU A 240 16.56 -5.30 -2.90
CA LEU A 240 18.01 -5.53 -2.97
C LEU A 240 18.83 -4.24 -2.92
N LEU A 241 18.33 -3.13 -3.45
CA LEU A 241 18.99 -1.82 -3.35
C LEU A 241 18.89 -1.21 -1.94
N GLN A 242 17.91 -1.64 -1.15
CA GLN A 242 17.74 -1.24 0.26
C GLN A 242 18.54 -2.11 1.24
N TYR A 243 18.93 -3.32 0.81
CA TYR A 243 19.82 -4.23 1.54
C TYR A 243 21.27 -3.77 1.47
#